data_AF-A0A846GKS7-F1
#
_entry.id   AF-A0A846GKS7-F1
#
_cell.length_a   1.000
_cell.length_b   1.000
_cell.length_c   1.000
_cell.angle_alpha   90.00
_cell.angle_beta   90.00
_cell.angle_gamma   90.00
#
_symmetry.space_group_name_H-M   'P 1'
#
loop_
_entity.id
_entity.type
_entity.pdbx_description
1 polymer ?
#
loop_
_entity_poly.entity_id
_entity_poly.type
_entity_poly.pdbx_seq_one_letter_code
_entity_poly.pdbx_strand_id
1 'polypeptide(L)'
;MPIVLIIAAVTILLIQPWVSLAIALLGLFLLFQAITIRLQFTETALDIYRSETLIRRFPYQEWQNWEIFWTSVPILFYFSEVKSIHFLPILFDPKLLRTCLEERCPKG
;
A
#
# COMPACT_ATOMS: atom_id res chain seq x y z
N MET A 1 -10.24 2.01 22.36
CA MET A 1 -9.57 2.20 21.05
C MET A 1 -10.48 1.94 19.83
N PRO A 2 -11.45 1.02 19.83
CA PRO A 2 -12.42 0.91 18.72
C PRO A 2 -13.60 1.90 18.82
N ILE A 3 -14.09 2.11 20.05
CA ILE A 3 -15.30 2.93 20.31
C ILE A 3 -15.10 4.41 19.96
N VAL A 4 -13.89 4.94 20.19
CA VAL A 4 -13.56 6.35 19.85
C VAL A 4 -13.60 6.59 18.34
N LEU A 5 -13.15 5.62 17.54
CA LEU A 5 -13.23 5.69 16.08
C LEU A 5 -14.68 5.60 15.60
N ILE A 6 -15.50 4.75 16.22
CA ILE A 6 -16.94 4.63 15.91
C ILE A 6 -17.69 5.92 16.24
N ILE A 7 -17.45 6.50 17.43
CA ILE A 7 -18.08 7.76 17.83
C ILE A 7 -17.66 8.88 16.87
N ALA A 8 -16.36 9.04 16.60
CA ALA A 8 -15.86 10.06 15.68
C ALA A 8 -16.43 9.90 14.25
N ALA A 9 -16.57 8.67 13.75
CA ALA A 9 -17.18 8.39 12.45
C ALA A 9 -18.66 8.80 12.42
N VAL A 10 -19.43 8.52 13.48
CA VAL A 10 -20.84 8.94 13.60
C VAL A 10 -20.96 10.46 13.67
N THR A 11 -20.08 11.16 14.40
CA THR A 11 -20.09 12.63 14.44
C THR A 11 -19.73 13.24 13.09
N ILE A 12 -18.72 12.71 12.38
CA ILE A 12 -18.32 13.20 11.06
C ILE A 12 -19.43 12.95 10.02
N LEU A 13 -20.10 11.80 10.09
CA LEU A 13 -21.24 11.46 9.22
C LEU A 13 -22.40 12.46 9.38
N LEU A 14 -22.66 12.92 10.61
CA LEU A 14 -23.72 13.89 10.90
C LEU A 14 -23.38 15.33 10.44
N ILE A 15 -22.10 15.68 10.38
CA ILE A 15 -21.67 17.06 10.04
C ILE A 15 -21.43 17.22 8.53
N GLN A 16 -20.86 16.21 7.85
CA GLN A 16 -20.54 16.27 6.42
C GLN A 16 -20.78 14.90 5.74
N PRO A 17 -22.04 14.54 5.44
CA PRO A 17 -22.38 13.24 4.85
C PRO A 17 -21.67 13.01 3.51
N TRP A 18 -21.43 14.07 2.72
CA TRP A 18 -20.71 14.00 1.46
C TRP A 18 -19.22 13.65 1.63
N VAL A 19 -18.57 14.16 2.68
CA VAL A 19 -17.17 13.82 2.99
C VAL A 19 -17.08 12.37 3.44
N SER A 20 -18.01 11.92 4.30
CA SER A 20 -18.06 10.52 4.72
C SER A 20 -18.30 9.59 3.53
N LEU A 21 -19.22 9.93 2.62
CA LEU A 21 -19.47 9.17 1.40
C LEU A 21 -18.23 9.11 0.49
N ALA A 22 -17.53 10.23 0.30
CA ALA A 22 -16.30 10.27 -0.49
C ALA A 22 -15.20 9.37 0.10
N ILE A 23 -15.00 9.42 1.42
CA ILE A 23 -14.03 8.56 2.13
C ILE A 23 -14.44 7.09 2.02
N ALA A 24 -15.73 6.77 2.18
CA ALA A 24 -16.23 5.40 2.05
C ALA A 24 -16.02 4.84 0.63
N LEU A 25 -16.30 5.63 -0.40
CA LEU A 25 -16.06 5.26 -1.80
C LEU A 25 -14.57 5.06 -2.08
N LEU A 26 -13.71 5.95 -1.58
CA LEU A 26 -12.27 5.80 -1.69
C LEU A 26 -11.79 4.52 -0.99
N GLY A 27 -12.26 4.25 0.23
CA GLY A 27 -11.92 3.04 0.97
C GLY A 27 -12.34 1.76 0.23
N LEU A 28 -13.56 1.75 -0.33
CA LEU A 28 -14.05 0.64 -1.14
C LEU A 28 -13.21 0.44 -2.42
N PHE A 29 -12.84 1.53 -3.10
CA PHE A 29 -11.98 1.49 -4.28
C PHE A 29 -10.58 0.95 -3.96
N LEU A 30 -9.97 1.39 -2.85
CA LEU A 30 -8.68 0.89 -2.39
C LEU A 30 -8.75 -0.58 -1.99
N LEU A 31 -9.84 -1.01 -1.32
CA LEU A 31 -10.07 -2.41 -0.98
C LEU A 31 -10.18 -3.26 -2.24
N PHE A 32 -11.00 -2.85 -3.21
CA PHE A 32 -11.16 -3.55 -4.48
C PHE A 32 -9.83 -3.70 -5.23
N GLN A 33 -9.01 -2.64 -5.23
CA GLN A 33 -7.67 -2.72 -5.81
C GLN A 33 -6.76 -3.69 -5.08
N ALA A 34 -6.74 -3.67 -3.74
CA ALA A 34 -5.85 -4.52 -2.94
C ALA A 34 -6.23 -6.01 -2.98
N ILE A 35 -7.51 -6.36 -3.13
CA ILE A 35 -7.92 -7.77 -3.33
C ILE A 35 -7.60 -8.25 -4.74
N THR A 36 -7.57 -7.34 -5.71
CA THR A 36 -7.35 -7.66 -7.13
C THR A 36 -5.85 -7.74 -7.46
N ILE A 37 -5.04 -6.86 -6.86
CA ILE A 37 -3.61 -6.73 -7.09
C ILE A 37 -2.86 -7.22 -5.86
N ARG A 38 -2.11 -8.30 -6.01
CA ARG A 38 -1.30 -8.90 -4.94
C ARG A 38 0.16 -8.60 -5.17
N LEU A 39 0.81 -8.07 -4.14
CA LEU A 39 2.26 -7.89 -4.09
C LEU A 39 2.87 -9.13 -3.43
N GLN A 40 3.77 -9.80 -4.13
CA GLN A 40 4.48 -10.96 -3.62
C GLN A 40 5.98 -10.67 -3.63
N PHE A 41 6.55 -10.54 -2.44
CA PHE A 41 7.99 -10.51 -2.29
C PHE A 41 8.52 -11.93 -2.49
N THR A 42 9.39 -12.10 -3.49
CA THR A 42 10.17 -13.33 -3.71
C THR A 42 11.60 -13.13 -3.20
N GLU A 43 12.47 -14.12 -3.40
CA GLU A 43 13.90 -14.02 -3.02
C GLU A 43 14.64 -12.97 -3.83
N THR A 44 14.27 -12.75 -5.11
CA THR A 44 15.04 -11.90 -6.03
C THR A 44 14.25 -10.74 -6.63
N ALA A 45 12.92 -10.73 -6.48
CA ALA A 45 12.06 -9.71 -7.07
C ALA A 45 10.77 -9.47 -6.29
N LEU A 46 10.20 -8.28 -6.46
CA LEU A 46 8.81 -7.99 -6.14
C LEU A 46 7.93 -8.33 -7.35
N ASP A 47 7.12 -9.37 -7.20
CA ASP A 47 6.15 -9.76 -8.22
C ASP A 47 4.79 -9.09 -7.94
N ILE A 48 4.17 -8.57 -8.98
CA ILE A 48 2.79 -8.08 -8.95
C ILE A 48 1.91 -9.04 -9.71
N TYR A 49 0.95 -9.62 -9.00
CA TYR A 49 -0.08 -10.46 -9.55
C TYR A 49 -1.40 -9.69 -9.65
N ARG A 50 -2.15 -9.97 -10.70
CA ARG A 50 -3.58 -9.66 -10.78
C ARG A 50 -4.33 -10.99 -10.79
N SER A 51 -5.06 -11.27 -9.72
CA SER A 51 -5.58 -12.61 -9.46
C SER A 51 -4.43 -13.64 -9.50
N GLU A 52 -4.44 -14.58 -10.44
CA GLU A 52 -3.40 -15.61 -10.59
C GLU A 52 -2.36 -15.29 -11.68
N THR A 53 -2.51 -14.15 -12.36
CA THR A 53 -1.62 -13.79 -13.48
C THR A 53 -0.53 -12.84 -13.02
N LEU A 54 0.73 -13.19 -13.23
CA LEU A 54 1.86 -12.29 -13.04
C LEU A 54 1.77 -11.16 -14.08
N ILE A 55 1.48 -9.94 -13.64
CA ILE A 55 1.37 -8.78 -14.54
C ILE A 55 2.69 -8.01 -14.64
N ARG A 56 3.52 -8.07 -13.60
CA ARG A 56 4.82 -7.39 -13.59
C ARG A 56 5.75 -8.00 -12.57
N ARG A 57 7.04 -8.00 -12.88
CA ARG A 57 8.12 -8.43 -12.00
C ARG A 57 9.14 -7.29 -11.90
N PHE A 58 9.57 -7.00 -10.68
CA PHE A 58 10.55 -5.95 -10.38
C PHE A 58 11.75 -6.55 -9.65
N PRO A 59 12.85 -6.87 -10.36
CA PRO A 59 14.05 -7.45 -9.77
C PRO A 59 14.71 -6.48 -8.78
N TYR A 60 15.06 -6.96 -7.57
CA TYR A 60 15.68 -6.09 -6.55
C TYR A 60 17.04 -5.54 -6.99
N GLN A 61 17.75 -6.24 -7.88
CA GLN A 61 19.03 -5.78 -8.44
C GLN A 61 18.90 -4.46 -9.23
N GLU A 62 17.72 -4.16 -9.75
CA GLU A 62 17.47 -2.94 -10.52
C GLU A 62 17.03 -1.77 -9.63
N TRP A 63 16.78 -2.01 -8.34
CA TRP A 63 16.27 -1.02 -7.41
C TRP A 63 17.40 -0.09 -6.94
N GLN A 64 17.14 1.22 -7.00
CA GLN A 64 18.07 2.25 -6.53
C GLN A 64 17.68 2.79 -5.16
N ASN A 65 16.39 2.99 -4.92
CA ASN A 65 15.85 3.45 -3.64
C ASN A 65 14.39 2.98 -3.50
N TRP A 66 13.96 2.83 -2.26
CA TRP A 66 12.58 2.53 -1.90
C TRP A 66 12.18 3.32 -0.65
N GLU A 67 10.95 3.81 -0.54
CA GLU A 67 10.49 4.58 0.61
C GLU A 67 9.06 4.21 0.97
N ILE A 68 8.75 4.30 2.26
CA ILE A 68 7.40 4.09 2.77
C ILE A 68 6.92 5.42 3.32
N PHE A 69 5.91 5.99 2.69
CA PHE A 69 5.30 7.26 3.08
C PHE A 69 3.97 7.02 3.81
N TRP A 70 3.62 8.00 4.66
CA TRP A 70 2.30 8.12 5.29
C TRP A 70 1.84 6.87 6.07
N THR A 71 2.63 6.45 7.06
CA THR A 71 2.35 5.26 7.90
C THR A 71 1.06 5.32 8.74
N SER A 72 0.42 6.48 8.89
CA SER A 72 -0.81 6.67 9.66
C SER A 72 -2.11 6.59 8.83
N VAL A 73 -2.01 6.57 7.51
CA VAL A 73 -3.14 6.46 6.55
C VAL A 73 -2.81 5.33 5.55
N PRO A 74 -3.62 5.00 4.51
CA PRO A 74 -3.23 3.99 3.54
C PRO A 74 -1.83 4.32 3.00
N ILE A 75 -0.90 3.39 3.24
CA ILE A 75 0.54 3.63 3.10
C ILE A 75 0.87 3.76 1.63
N LEU A 76 1.72 4.73 1.29
CA LEU A 76 2.23 4.85 -0.07
C LEU A 76 3.63 4.26 -0.11
N PHE A 77 3.79 3.14 -0.81
CA PHE A 77 5.09 2.55 -1.05
C PHE A 77 5.65 3.03 -2.38
N TYR A 78 6.87 3.53 -2.30
CA TYR A 78 7.64 4.07 -3.41
C TYR A 78 8.84 3.18 -3.65
N PHE A 79 9.15 2.90 -4.91
CA PHE A 79 10.46 2.40 -5.29
C PHE A 79 10.86 2.89 -6.67
N SER A 80 12.17 2.99 -6.88
CA SER A 80 12.78 3.46 -8.12
C SER A 80 13.72 2.41 -8.67
N GLU A 81 13.58 2.17 -9.96
CA GLU A 81 14.46 1.36 -10.79
C GLU A 81 15.29 2.26 -11.70
N VAL A 82 16.31 1.72 -12.35
CA VAL A 82 17.24 2.47 -13.20
C VAL A 82 16.56 3.40 -14.22
N LYS A 83 15.37 3.05 -14.70
CA LYS A 83 14.63 3.80 -15.73
C LYS A 83 13.18 4.12 -15.37
N SER A 84 12.73 3.85 -14.15
CA SER A 84 11.33 4.05 -13.79
C SER A 84 11.10 4.24 -12.30
N ILE A 85 10.09 5.03 -11.97
CA ILE A 85 9.63 5.28 -10.61
C ILE A 85 8.23 4.70 -10.47
N HIS A 86 7.98 3.99 -9.36
CA HIS A 86 6.70 3.34 -9.09
C HIS A 86 6.15 3.75 -7.73
N PHE A 87 4.84 3.99 -7.69
CA PHE A 87 4.08 4.26 -6.47
C PHE A 87 2.97 3.23 -6.35
N LEU A 88 2.93 2.53 -5.22
CA LEU A 88 1.95 1.50 -4.92
C LEU A 88 1.18 1.90 -3.66
N PRO A 89 -0.15 2.04 -3.72
CA PRO A 89 -0.95 2.13 -2.50
C PRO A 89 -0.91 0.77 -1.81
N ILE A 90 -0.55 0.77 -0.53
CA ILE A 90 -0.39 -0.43 0.28
C ILE A 90 -1.38 -0.42 1.44
N LEU A 91 -2.17 -1.49 1.50
CA LEU A 91 -3.03 -1.85 2.63
C LEU A 91 -2.40 -3.02 3.42
N PHE A 92 -1.11 -2.93 3.74
CA PHE A 92 -0.39 -3.91 4.56
C PHE A 92 0.19 -3.25 5.82
N ASP A 93 0.55 -4.07 6.80
CA ASP A 93 1.25 -3.60 7.99
C ASP A 93 2.58 -2.94 7.56
N PRO A 94 2.77 -1.62 7.82
CA PRO A 94 3.96 -0.89 7.39
C PRO A 94 5.24 -1.42 8.03
N LYS A 95 5.15 -1.99 9.25
CA LYS A 95 6.32 -2.53 9.96
C LYS A 95 6.77 -3.82 9.32
N LEU A 96 5.82 -4.73 9.04
CA LEU A 96 6.12 -6.00 8.38
C LEU A 96 6.71 -5.76 6.98
N LEU A 97 6.11 -4.84 6.21
CA LEU A 97 6.63 -4.44 4.91
C LEU A 97 8.07 -3.94 5.01
N ARG A 98 8.35 -3.03 5.94
CA ARG A 98 9.69 -2.50 6.17
C ARG A 98 10.69 -3.62 6.50
N THR A 99 10.35 -4.51 7.42
CA THR A 99 11.22 -5.64 7.78
C THR A 99 11.53 -6.51 6.56
N CYS A 100 10.53 -6.88 5.76
CA CYS A 100 10.76 -7.66 4.54
C CYS A 100 11.63 -6.93 3.50
N LEU A 101 11.48 -5.60 3.38
CA LEU A 101 12.30 -4.79 2.48
C LEU A 101 13.74 -4.70 2.97
N GLU A 102 13.96 -4.43 4.25
CA GLU A 102 15.30 -4.34 4.85
C GLU A 102 16.05 -5.69 4.77
N GLU A 103 15.35 -6.82 4.90
CA GLU A 103 15.94 -8.16 4.73
C GLU A 103 16.36 -8.47 3.28
N ARG A 104 15.60 -7.99 2.28
CA ARG A 104 15.76 -8.43 0.88
C ARG A 104 16.44 -7.41 -0.02
N CYS A 105 16.28 -6.13 0.29
CA CYS A 105 16.80 -4.99 -0.47
C CYS A 105 17.19 -3.87 0.51
N PRO A 106 18.20 -4.10 1.38
CA PRO A 106 18.65 -3.09 2.33
C PRO A 106 19.08 -1.83 1.59
N LYS A 107 18.74 -0.67 2.16
CA LYS A 107 19.30 0.59 1.68
C LYS A 107 20.80 0.60 2.02
N GLY A 108 21.63 0.79 0.99
CA GLY A 108 23.06 1.04 1.16
C GLY A 108 23.34 2.38 1.83
#